data_AF-A0A2M7ELG3-F1
#
_entry.id   AF-A0A2M7ELG3-F1
#
_cell.length_a   1.000
_cell.length_b   1.000
_cell.length_c   1.000
_cell.angle_alpha   90.00
_cell.angle_beta   90.00
_cell.angle_gamma   90.00
#
_symmetry.space_group_name_H-M   'P 1'
#
loop_
_entity.id
_entity.type
_entity.pdbx_description
1 polymer ?
#
loop_
_entity_poly.entity_id
_entity_poly.type
_entity_poly.pdbx_seq_one_letter_code
_entity_poly.pdbx_strand_id
1 'polypeptide(L)'
;MVLALGLTWGATFLVIELALTGITPFWLAAGRIGFAAMLMLAVWVLRGGRLFLTGARDWPAMLFVGALSSAVPFMLLSWGQQFVTSGFAGVSMAAVPLMVLPLAHLLVTGERMTLRRATGFGVGFAGVVVLIGGQAFASTGVAQEPLGRAACLGAAGCYAISSVVMRRLPAVDPIGLATVLLLIGAAIVLPAA
;
A
#
# COMPACT_ATOMS: atom_id res chain seq x y z
N MET A 1 3.03 -20.33 0.35
CA MET A 1 3.26 -18.92 -0.02
C MET A 1 2.14 -17.99 0.46
N VAL A 2 0.85 -18.27 0.19
CA VAL A 2 -0.27 -17.42 0.62
C VAL A 2 -0.40 -17.29 2.14
N LEU A 3 -0.23 -18.39 2.89
CA LEU A 3 -0.26 -18.34 4.37
C LEU A 3 0.82 -17.43 4.96
N ALA A 4 2.05 -17.53 4.45
CA ALA A 4 3.14 -16.66 4.88
C ALA A 4 2.82 -15.18 4.62
N LEU A 5 2.34 -14.86 3.40
CA LEU A 5 1.90 -13.50 3.07
C LEU A 5 0.76 -13.00 3.97
N GLY A 6 -0.23 -13.85 4.24
CA GLY A 6 -1.35 -13.54 5.13
C GLY A 6 -0.89 -13.26 6.56
N LEU A 7 0.03 -14.05 7.09
CA LEU A 7 0.62 -13.83 8.42
C LEU A 7 1.45 -12.55 8.46
N THR A 8 2.31 -12.33 7.46
CA THR A 8 3.17 -11.13 7.40
C THR A 8 2.32 -9.86 7.31
N TRP A 9 1.34 -9.80 6.41
CA TRP A 9 0.50 -8.61 6.24
C TRP A 9 -0.53 -8.43 7.35
N GLY A 10 -1.12 -9.52 7.86
CA GLY A 10 -2.08 -9.46 8.96
C GLY A 10 -1.45 -8.94 10.26
N ALA A 11 -0.27 -9.46 10.63
CA ALA A 11 0.43 -9.02 11.84
C ALA A 11 1.01 -7.60 11.74
N THR A 12 1.21 -7.08 10.52
CA THR A 12 1.85 -5.78 10.29
C THR A 12 1.11 -4.64 11.00
N PHE A 13 -0.23 -4.60 10.98
CA PHE A 13 -0.98 -3.50 11.58
C PHE A 13 -0.85 -3.48 13.10
N LEU A 14 -0.85 -4.65 13.75
CA LEU A 14 -0.61 -4.79 15.18
C LEU A 14 0.79 -4.30 15.56
N VAL A 15 1.81 -4.69 14.79
CA VAL A 15 3.20 -4.25 15.04
C VAL A 15 3.36 -2.75 14.82
N ILE A 16 2.68 -2.16 13.84
CA ILE A 16 2.66 -0.69 13.65
C ILE A 16 2.05 -0.01 14.88
N GLU A 17 0.89 -0.48 15.34
CA GLU A 17 0.20 0.09 16.50
C GLU A 17 1.10 0.06 17.75
N LEU A 18 1.81 -1.05 17.98
CA LEU A 18 2.80 -1.16 19.05
C LEU A 18 4.02 -0.23 18.84
N ALA A 19 4.53 -0.09 17.62
CA ALA A 19 5.67 0.78 17.36
C ALA A 19 5.33 2.27 17.53
N LEU A 20 4.08 2.67 17.24
CA LEU A 20 3.59 4.04 17.38
C LEU A 20 3.51 4.51 18.84
N THR A 21 3.65 3.62 19.83
CA THR A 21 3.74 4.02 21.24
C THR A 21 5.08 4.66 21.60
N GLY A 22 6.12 4.45 20.78
CA GLY A 22 7.48 4.94 21.04
C GLY A 22 8.14 5.70 19.88
N ILE A 23 7.57 5.62 18.67
CA ILE A 23 8.13 6.23 17.45
C ILE A 23 7.04 7.04 16.75
N THR A 24 7.39 8.23 16.25
CA THR A 24 6.45 9.05 15.48
C THR A 24 6.08 8.36 14.16
N PRO A 25 4.87 8.57 13.63
CA PRO A 25 4.35 7.83 12.48
C PRO A 25 5.23 7.96 11.22
N PHE A 26 5.84 9.12 11.02
CA PHE A 26 6.66 9.37 9.83
C PHE A 26 8.06 8.78 9.98
N TRP A 27 8.65 8.78 11.18
CA TRP A 27 9.88 8.03 11.44
C TRP A 27 9.68 6.52 11.29
N LEU A 28 8.52 6.00 11.71
CA LEU A 28 8.18 4.59 11.50
C LEU A 28 8.08 4.25 10.00
N ALA A 29 7.40 5.09 9.22
CA ALA A 29 7.33 4.94 7.77
C ALA A 29 8.72 5.06 7.11
N ALA A 30 9.53 6.04 7.51
CA ALA A 30 10.88 6.29 7.02
C ALA A 30 11.80 5.09 7.29
N GLY A 31 11.80 4.57 8.51
CA GLY A 31 12.61 3.41 8.88
C GLY A 31 12.25 2.17 8.06
N ARG A 32 10.95 1.90 7.88
CA ARG A 32 10.47 0.77 7.08
C ARG A 32 10.84 0.89 5.61
N ILE A 33 10.55 2.03 4.98
CA ILE A 33 10.80 2.25 3.57
C ILE A 33 12.30 2.36 3.30
N GLY A 34 13.04 3.08 4.14
CA GLY A 34 14.49 3.25 4.03
C GLY A 34 15.24 1.92 4.17
N PHE A 35 14.88 1.10 5.16
CA PHE A 35 15.47 -0.24 5.31
C PHE A 35 15.17 -1.13 4.10
N ALA A 36 13.91 -1.18 3.66
CA ALA A 36 13.52 -1.94 2.48
C ALA A 36 14.23 -1.45 1.21
N ALA A 37 14.35 -0.13 1.03
CA ALA A 37 15.04 0.48 -0.11
C ALA A 37 16.53 0.13 -0.12
N MET A 38 17.21 0.18 1.02
CA MET A 38 18.62 -0.18 1.14
C MET A 38 18.86 -1.66 0.82
N LEU A 39 18.04 -2.55 1.38
CA LEU A 39 18.13 -3.98 1.13
C LEU A 39 17.88 -4.32 -0.34
N MET A 40 16.81 -3.77 -0.91
CA MET A 40 16.47 -3.97 -2.33
C MET A 40 17.50 -3.37 -3.27
N LEU A 41 18.10 -2.23 -2.91
CA LEU A 41 19.21 -1.64 -3.66
C LEU A 41 20.42 -2.56 -3.69
N ALA A 42 20.81 -3.13 -2.54
CA ALA A 42 21.90 -4.10 -2.48
C ALA A 42 21.61 -5.31 -3.38
N VAL A 43 20.41 -5.90 -3.27
CA VAL A 43 20.01 -7.05 -4.11
C VAL A 43 20.00 -6.68 -5.59
N TRP A 44 19.51 -5.49 -5.95
CA TRP A 44 19.41 -5.05 -7.34
C TRP A 44 20.78 -4.82 -7.98
N VAL A 45 21.71 -4.17 -7.25
CA VAL A 45 23.09 -3.97 -7.70
C VAL A 45 23.81 -5.32 -7.86
N LEU A 46 23.66 -6.24 -6.90
CA LEU A 46 24.25 -7.59 -6.98
C LEU A 46 23.70 -8.43 -8.14
N ARG A 47 22.49 -8.13 -8.62
CA ARG A 47 21.87 -8.77 -9.79
C ARG A 47 22.13 -8.04 -11.12
N GLY A 48 23.01 -7.04 -11.13
CA GLY A 48 23.46 -6.35 -12.34
C GLY A 48 22.69 -5.07 -12.68
N GLY A 49 21.82 -4.57 -11.81
CA GLY A 49 21.32 -3.19 -11.86
C GLY A 49 20.50 -2.80 -13.09
N ARG A 50 19.93 -3.77 -13.82
CA ARG A 50 19.11 -3.48 -15.01
C ARG A 50 17.72 -3.03 -14.57
N LEU A 51 17.24 -1.90 -15.07
CA LEU A 51 15.91 -1.36 -14.80
C LEU A 51 14.99 -1.56 -16.00
N PHE A 52 15.26 -0.83 -17.09
CA PHE A 52 14.46 -0.92 -18.30
C PHE A 52 14.92 -2.08 -19.17
N LEU A 53 13.96 -2.93 -19.57
CA LEU A 53 14.21 -4.05 -20.49
C LEU A 53 14.03 -3.62 -21.95
N THR A 54 13.55 -2.40 -22.17
CA THR A 54 13.29 -1.79 -23.49
C THR A 54 13.83 -0.35 -23.54
N GLY A 55 13.81 0.28 -24.72
CA GLY A 55 14.21 1.68 -24.87
C GLY A 55 13.19 2.70 -24.34
N ALA A 56 11.95 2.28 -24.07
CA ALA A 56 10.89 3.16 -23.55
C ALA A 56 11.09 3.42 -22.05
N ARG A 57 11.03 4.69 -21.65
CA ARG A 57 11.21 5.13 -20.27
C ARG A 57 10.07 6.07 -19.87
N ASP A 58 9.42 5.79 -18.76
CA ASP A 58 8.34 6.62 -18.22
C ASP A 58 8.62 6.99 -16.76
N TRP A 59 9.63 7.83 -16.58
CA TRP A 59 10.04 8.32 -15.26
C TRP A 59 8.94 9.08 -14.50
N PRO A 60 8.12 9.93 -15.15
CA PRO A 60 6.99 10.58 -14.47
C PRO A 60 6.00 9.58 -13.89
N ALA A 61 5.62 8.55 -14.64
CA ALA A 61 4.74 7.51 -14.13
C ALA A 61 5.40 6.70 -13.01
N MET A 62 6.71 6.41 -13.11
CA MET A 62 7.43 5.73 -12.02
C MET A 62 7.50 6.57 -10.74
N LEU A 63 7.72 7.89 -10.85
CA LEU A 63 7.71 8.80 -9.71
C LEU A 63 6.33 8.81 -9.03
N PHE A 64 5.28 8.92 -9.84
CA PHE A 64 3.90 8.89 -9.36
C PHE A 64 3.55 7.56 -8.68
N VAL A 65 3.89 6.43 -9.31
CA VAL A 65 3.67 5.10 -8.75
C VAL A 65 4.48 4.94 -7.46
N GLY A 66 5.74 5.38 -7.41
CA GLY A 66 6.58 5.24 -6.21
C GLY A 66 6.07 6.05 -5.02
N ALA A 67 5.56 7.26 -5.29
CA ALA A 67 4.90 8.08 -4.28
C ALA A 67 3.65 7.39 -3.73
N LEU A 68 2.78 6.87 -4.61
CA LEU A 68 1.49 6.28 -4.21
C LEU A 68 1.55 4.79 -3.81
N SER A 69 2.61 4.07 -4.13
CA SER A 69 2.82 2.68 -3.69
C SER A 69 3.58 2.57 -2.39
N SER A 70 4.33 3.62 -2.01
CA SER A 70 5.27 3.56 -0.89
C SER A 70 5.09 4.74 0.05
N ALA A 71 5.47 5.96 -0.35
CA ALA A 71 5.56 7.09 0.56
C ALA A 71 4.21 7.49 1.19
N VAL A 72 3.28 7.91 0.34
CA VAL A 72 1.98 8.44 0.76
C VAL A 72 1.16 7.40 1.54
N PRO A 73 0.96 6.15 1.07
CA PRO A 73 0.15 5.20 1.82
C PRO A 73 0.77 4.82 3.16
N PHE A 74 2.09 4.68 3.28
CA PHE A 74 2.72 4.36 4.56
C PHE A 74 2.62 5.52 5.56
N MET A 75 2.77 6.77 5.11
CA MET A 75 2.58 7.94 5.98
C MET A 75 1.12 8.06 6.44
N LEU A 76 0.16 7.94 5.51
CA LEU A 76 -1.27 7.97 5.83
C LEU A 76 -1.68 6.86 6.80
N LEU A 77 -1.20 5.63 6.55
CA LEU A 77 -1.51 4.49 7.39
C LEU A 77 -0.91 4.64 8.79
N SER A 78 0.37 4.99 8.88
CA SER A 78 1.05 5.17 10.17
C SER A 78 0.43 6.31 10.97
N TRP A 79 0.07 7.42 10.31
CA TRP A 79 -0.62 8.52 10.98
C TRP A 79 -2.04 8.15 11.40
N GLY A 80 -2.81 7.51 10.51
CA GLY A 80 -4.20 7.14 10.76
C GLY A 80 -4.35 6.12 11.88
N GLN A 81 -3.41 5.17 11.98
CA GLN A 81 -3.36 4.16 13.05
C GLN A 81 -3.14 4.73 14.46
N GLN A 82 -2.82 6.03 14.60
CA GLN A 82 -2.83 6.68 15.92
C GLN A 82 -4.25 6.94 16.44
N PHE A 83 -5.26 6.92 15.56
CA PHE A 83 -6.64 7.29 15.89
C PHE A 83 -7.65 6.18 15.63
N VAL A 84 -7.23 5.11 14.96
CA VAL A 84 -8.06 3.95 14.61
C VAL A 84 -7.39 2.66 15.04
N THR A 85 -8.19 1.61 15.26
CA THR A 85 -7.68 0.29 15.62
C THR A 85 -6.89 -0.35 14.47
N SER A 86 -5.91 -1.22 14.80
CA SER A 86 -5.26 -2.08 13.79
C SER A 86 -6.26 -2.93 12.99
N GLY A 87 -7.37 -3.33 13.61
CA GLY A 87 -8.49 -4.00 12.94
C GLY A 87 -9.09 -3.15 11.82
N PHE A 88 -9.40 -1.88 12.08
CA PHE A 88 -9.93 -0.96 11.07
C PHE A 88 -8.93 -0.74 9.93
N ALA A 89 -7.64 -0.56 10.26
CA ALA A 89 -6.58 -0.41 9.27
C ALA A 89 -6.48 -1.66 8.35
N GLY A 90 -6.58 -2.86 8.94
CA GLY A 90 -6.61 -4.12 8.21
C GLY A 90 -7.82 -4.25 7.28
N VAL A 91 -9.04 -3.97 7.75
CA VAL A 91 -10.25 -3.93 6.90
C VAL A 91 -10.09 -2.94 5.75
N SER A 92 -9.55 -1.75 6.05
CA SER A 92 -9.37 -0.70 5.04
C SER A 92 -8.48 -1.17 3.90
N MET A 93 -7.40 -1.91 4.20
CA MET A 93 -6.55 -2.48 3.16
C MET A 93 -7.22 -3.63 2.40
N ALA A 94 -8.11 -4.39 3.03
CA ALA A 94 -8.91 -5.39 2.33
C ALA A 94 -9.90 -4.77 1.32
N ALA A 95 -10.19 -3.46 1.41
CA ALA A 95 -10.98 -2.74 0.42
C ALA A 95 -10.21 -2.37 -0.86
N VAL A 96 -8.88 -2.49 -0.90
CA VAL A 96 -8.07 -2.15 -2.08
C VAL A 96 -8.59 -2.81 -3.35
N PRO A 97 -8.89 -4.12 -3.41
CA PRO A 97 -9.39 -4.75 -4.63
C PRO A 97 -10.75 -4.23 -5.08
N LEU A 98 -11.61 -3.81 -4.13
CA LEU A 98 -12.89 -3.17 -4.45
C LEU A 98 -12.71 -1.80 -5.11
N MET A 99 -11.66 -1.06 -4.74
CA MET A 99 -11.29 0.20 -5.38
C MET A 99 -10.58 -0.01 -6.72
N VAL A 100 -9.75 -1.05 -6.84
CA VAL A 100 -9.04 -1.40 -8.08
C VAL A 100 -10.02 -1.80 -9.18
N LEU A 101 -11.07 -2.57 -8.86
CA LEU A 101 -11.99 -3.12 -9.85
C LEU A 101 -12.62 -2.07 -10.79
N PRO A 102 -13.28 -0.99 -10.30
CA PRO A 102 -13.83 0.04 -11.17
C PRO A 102 -12.74 0.86 -11.86
N LEU A 103 -11.62 1.16 -11.18
CA LEU A 103 -10.51 1.91 -11.77
C LEU A 103 -9.89 1.16 -12.95
N ALA A 104 -9.64 -0.14 -12.79
CA ALA A 104 -9.11 -0.99 -13.84
C ALA A 104 -10.09 -1.13 -15.01
N HIS A 105 -11.40 -1.20 -14.72
CA HIS A 105 -12.41 -1.26 -15.78
C HIS A 105 -12.42 -0.02 -16.69
N LEU A 106 -12.22 1.16 -16.11
CA LEU A 106 -12.23 2.43 -16.84
C LEU A 106 -10.87 2.75 -17.49
N LEU A 107 -9.77 2.36 -16.84
CA LEU A 107 -8.43 2.81 -17.20
C LEU A 107 -7.56 1.69 -17.82
N VAL A 108 -7.95 0.43 -17.81
CA VAL A 108 -7.13 -0.64 -18.40
C VAL A 108 -7.87 -1.25 -19.58
N THR A 109 -7.34 -1.03 -20.78
CA THR A 109 -7.91 -1.56 -22.02
C THR A 109 -7.98 -3.08 -21.95
N GLY A 110 -9.18 -3.64 -22.15
CA GLY A 110 -9.42 -5.08 -22.12
C GLY A 110 -9.82 -5.63 -20.74
N GLU A 111 -9.70 -4.86 -19.66
CA GLU A 111 -10.24 -5.26 -18.36
C GLU A 111 -11.71 -4.87 -18.21
N ARG A 112 -12.54 -5.90 -18.08
CA ARG A 112 -13.98 -5.72 -17.85
C ARG A 112 -14.34 -6.06 -16.43
N MET A 113 -15.11 -5.17 -15.80
CA MET A 113 -15.82 -5.50 -14.58
C MET A 113 -16.91 -6.52 -14.93
N THR A 114 -16.79 -7.72 -14.40
CA THR A 114 -17.79 -8.79 -14.56
C THR A 114 -18.51 -8.99 -13.25
N LEU A 115 -19.78 -9.40 -13.31
CA LEU A 115 -20.59 -9.68 -12.12
C LEU A 115 -19.91 -10.73 -11.23
N ARG A 116 -19.23 -11.72 -11.82
CA ARG A 116 -18.45 -12.74 -11.09
C ARG A 116 -17.28 -12.14 -10.31
N ARG A 117 -16.53 -11.19 -10.89
CA ARG A 117 -15.43 -10.51 -10.18
C ARG A 117 -15.98 -9.62 -9.06
N ALA A 118 -17.02 -8.84 -9.34
CA ALA A 118 -17.64 -7.95 -8.37
C ALA A 118 -18.20 -8.71 -7.16
N THR A 119 -18.96 -9.79 -7.39
CA THR A 119 -19.49 -10.65 -6.33
C THR A 119 -18.38 -11.36 -5.56
N GLY A 120 -17.34 -11.87 -6.23
CA GLY A 120 -16.19 -12.50 -5.58
C GLY A 120 -15.45 -11.55 -4.63
N PHE A 121 -15.16 -10.32 -5.06
CA PHE A 121 -14.56 -9.31 -4.20
C PHE A 121 -15.49 -8.87 -3.06
N GLY A 122 -16.79 -8.74 -3.33
CA GLY A 122 -17.79 -8.43 -2.31
C GLY A 122 -17.87 -9.49 -1.21
N VAL A 123 -17.92 -10.77 -1.58
CA VAL A 123 -17.92 -11.90 -0.64
C VAL A 123 -16.60 -11.96 0.14
N GLY A 124 -15.47 -11.79 -0.53
CA GLY A 124 -14.15 -11.76 0.12
C GLY A 124 -14.04 -10.62 1.15
N PHE A 125 -14.48 -9.42 0.79
CA PHE A 125 -14.49 -8.27 1.69
C PHE A 125 -15.45 -8.48 2.87
N ALA A 126 -16.66 -8.99 2.62
CA ALA A 126 -17.60 -9.34 3.69
C ALA A 126 -17.00 -10.37 4.66
N GLY A 127 -16.28 -11.38 4.14
CA GLY A 127 -15.54 -12.34 4.96
C GLY A 127 -14.51 -11.68 5.88
N VAL A 128 -13.77 -10.67 5.39
CA VAL A 128 -12.82 -9.90 6.21
C VAL A 128 -13.54 -9.09 7.29
N VAL A 129 -14.63 -8.42 6.95
CA VAL A 129 -15.45 -7.65 7.90
C VAL A 129 -15.99 -8.56 9.01
N VAL A 130 -16.45 -9.76 8.68
CA VAL A 130 -16.93 -10.74 9.65
C VAL A 130 -15.78 -11.28 10.51
N LEU A 131 -14.63 -11.61 9.89
CA LEU A 131 -13.46 -12.13 10.59
C LEU A 131 -12.90 -11.16 11.62
N ILE A 132 -12.79 -9.88 11.25
CA ILE A 132 -12.29 -8.83 12.12
C ILE A 132 -13.35 -8.43 13.17
N GLY A 133 -14.62 -8.54 12.82
CA GLY A 133 -15.75 -8.29 13.71
C GLY A 133 -16.11 -6.82 13.88
N GLY A 134 -17.29 -6.57 14.47
CA GLY A 134 -17.85 -5.23 14.65
C GLY A 134 -17.02 -4.30 15.55
N GLN A 135 -16.17 -4.87 16.42
CA GLN A 135 -15.30 -4.11 17.33
C GLN A 135 -14.30 -3.22 16.59
N ALA A 136 -13.88 -3.61 15.37
CA ALA A 136 -12.99 -2.76 14.58
C ALA A 136 -13.66 -1.46 14.09
N PHE A 137 -14.99 -1.41 14.06
CA PHE A 137 -15.75 -0.21 13.66
C PHE A 137 -16.28 0.58 14.85
N ALA A 138 -16.10 0.06 16.08
CA ALA A 138 -16.43 0.79 17.28
C ALA A 138 -15.65 2.10 17.31
N SER A 139 -16.32 3.18 17.75
CA SER A 139 -15.65 4.46 17.88
C SER A 139 -14.58 4.38 18.95
N THR A 140 -13.40 4.92 18.65
CA THR A 140 -12.32 5.06 19.62
C THR A 140 -12.55 6.23 20.59
N GLY A 141 -13.56 7.07 20.33
CA GLY A 141 -13.85 8.27 21.13
C GLY A 141 -12.87 9.43 20.90
N VAL A 142 -11.93 9.27 19.96
CA VAL A 142 -10.90 10.27 19.65
C VAL A 142 -11.45 11.27 18.63
N ALA A 143 -11.28 12.56 18.87
CA ALA A 143 -11.79 13.62 17.98
C ALA A 143 -11.28 13.51 16.53
N GLN A 144 -10.05 13.00 16.36
CA GLN A 144 -9.39 12.84 15.06
C GLN A 144 -9.69 11.49 14.38
N GLU A 145 -10.50 10.62 15.01
CA GLU A 145 -10.88 9.32 14.45
C GLU A 145 -11.42 9.40 13.01
N PRO A 146 -12.32 10.34 12.63
CA PRO A 146 -12.82 10.43 11.26
C PRO A 146 -11.70 10.69 10.24
N LEU A 147 -10.71 11.51 10.61
CA LEU A 147 -9.55 11.78 9.77
C LEU A 147 -8.63 10.55 9.69
N GLY A 148 -8.44 9.82 10.79
CA GLY A 148 -7.69 8.57 10.79
C GLY A 148 -8.32 7.51 9.89
N ARG A 149 -9.65 7.36 9.95
CA ARG A 149 -10.41 6.46 9.06
C ARG A 149 -10.26 6.88 7.59
N ALA A 150 -10.37 8.18 7.31
CA ALA A 150 -10.17 8.72 5.97
C ALA A 150 -8.73 8.50 5.47
N ALA A 151 -7.72 8.60 6.34
CA ALA A 151 -6.33 8.34 5.99
C ALA A 151 -6.10 6.87 5.63
N CYS A 152 -6.67 5.91 6.39
CA CYS A 152 -6.58 4.48 6.06
C CYS A 152 -7.25 4.16 4.71
N LEU A 153 -8.43 4.72 4.44
CA LEU A 153 -9.10 4.56 3.15
C LEU A 153 -8.35 5.27 2.01
N GLY A 154 -7.76 6.43 2.29
CA GLY A 154 -6.90 7.16 1.37
C GLY A 154 -5.67 6.36 0.98
N ALA A 155 -5.04 5.67 1.93
CA ALA A 155 -3.93 4.74 1.66
C ALA A 155 -4.38 3.58 0.76
N ALA A 156 -5.57 3.02 0.98
CA ALA A 156 -6.13 1.99 0.10
C ALA A 156 -6.36 2.52 -1.32
N GLY A 157 -6.85 3.76 -1.45
CA GLY A 157 -7.00 4.44 -2.73
C GLY A 157 -5.67 4.67 -3.44
N CYS A 158 -4.62 5.06 -2.70
CA CYS A 158 -3.26 5.21 -3.23
C CYS A 158 -2.77 3.89 -3.85
N TYR A 159 -2.90 2.77 -3.14
CA TYR A 159 -2.55 1.45 -3.65
C TYR A 159 -3.39 1.06 -4.87
N ALA A 160 -4.68 1.38 -4.86
CA ALA A 160 -5.56 1.06 -5.97
C ALA A 160 -5.12 1.81 -7.25
N ILE A 161 -4.91 3.12 -7.14
CA ILE A 161 -4.46 3.97 -8.25
C ILE A 161 -3.06 3.55 -8.71
N SER A 162 -2.11 3.37 -7.80
CA SER A 162 -0.74 2.98 -8.14
C SER A 162 -0.71 1.65 -8.87
N SER A 163 -1.52 0.67 -8.44
CA SER A 163 -1.60 -0.64 -9.09
C SER A 163 -2.11 -0.57 -10.54
N VAL A 164 -3.03 0.35 -10.83
CA VAL A 164 -3.60 0.54 -12.17
C VAL A 164 -2.61 1.28 -13.07
N VAL A 165 -1.96 2.34 -12.57
CA VAL A 165 -0.93 3.06 -13.33
C VAL A 165 0.28 2.17 -13.59
N MET A 166 0.67 1.34 -12.63
CA MET A 166 1.78 0.40 -12.76
C MET A 166 1.56 -0.62 -13.89
N ARG A 167 0.31 -0.98 -14.23
CA ARG A 167 0.00 -1.85 -15.39
C ARG A 167 0.27 -1.19 -16.75
N ARG A 168 0.36 0.14 -16.79
CA ARG A 168 0.64 0.90 -18.01
C ARG A 168 2.13 1.21 -18.21
N LEU A 169 2.97 0.86 -17.23
CA LEU A 169 4.42 1.05 -17.34
C LEU A 169 5.00 0.17 -18.45
N PRO A 170 6.09 0.61 -19.12
CA PRO A 170 6.81 -0.22 -20.08
C PRO A 170 7.38 -1.48 -19.41
N ALA A 171 7.93 -2.41 -20.19
CA ALA A 171 8.59 -3.59 -19.62
C ALA A 171 9.81 -3.18 -18.77
N VAL A 172 9.71 -3.38 -17.46
CA VAL A 172 10.74 -3.10 -16.46
C VAL A 172 11.07 -4.40 -15.73
N ASP A 173 12.33 -4.57 -15.32
CA ASP A 173 12.74 -5.64 -14.42
C ASP A 173 11.97 -5.53 -13.09
N PRO A 174 11.33 -6.60 -12.58
CA PRO A 174 10.54 -6.54 -11.36
C PRO A 174 11.33 -6.13 -10.11
N ILE A 175 12.61 -6.51 -10.02
CA ILE A 175 13.46 -6.17 -8.88
C ILE A 175 13.87 -4.70 -8.98
N GLY A 176 14.32 -4.26 -10.16
CA GLY A 176 14.61 -2.86 -10.42
C GLY A 176 13.41 -1.95 -10.18
N LEU A 177 12.21 -2.36 -10.62
CA LEU A 177 10.98 -1.62 -10.35
C LEU A 177 10.73 -1.49 -8.85
N ALA A 178 10.71 -2.61 -8.10
CA ALA A 178 10.51 -2.57 -6.66
C ALA A 178 11.54 -1.68 -5.95
N THR A 179 12.82 -1.77 -6.32
CA THR A 179 13.89 -0.94 -5.77
C THR A 179 13.67 0.54 -6.04
N VAL A 180 13.39 0.92 -7.30
CA VAL A 180 13.21 2.33 -7.67
C VAL A 180 11.98 2.93 -6.99
N LEU A 181 10.88 2.19 -6.90
CA LEU A 181 9.67 2.65 -6.21
C LEU A 181 9.91 2.83 -4.69
N LEU A 182 10.74 1.99 -4.08
CA LEU A 182 11.15 2.13 -2.68
C LEU A 182 12.13 3.29 -2.48
N LEU A 183 13.07 3.52 -3.40
CA LEU A 183 13.98 4.67 -3.36
C LEU A 183 13.25 6.00 -3.49
N ILE A 184 12.29 6.09 -4.43
CA ILE A 184 11.38 7.23 -4.56
C ILE A 184 10.61 7.42 -3.25
N GLY A 185 10.08 6.33 -2.71
CA GLY A 185 9.38 6.35 -1.43
C GLY A 185 10.23 6.91 -0.30
N ALA A 186 11.46 6.41 -0.14
CA ALA A 186 12.40 6.84 0.89
C ALA A 186 12.77 8.31 0.73
N ALA A 187 13.05 8.76 -0.50
CA ALA A 187 13.40 10.15 -0.79
C ALA A 187 12.27 11.13 -0.44
N ILE A 188 11.00 10.71 -0.51
CA ILE A 188 9.84 11.52 -0.14
C ILE A 188 9.58 11.49 1.37
N VAL A 189 9.70 10.32 2.01
CA VAL A 189 9.33 10.16 3.43
C VAL A 189 10.41 10.67 4.38
N LEU A 190 11.70 10.49 4.06
CA LEU A 190 12.80 10.90 4.95
C LEU A 190 12.79 12.39 5.31
N PRO A 191 12.57 13.34 4.38
CA PRO A 191 12.48 14.76 4.72
C PRO A 191 11.23 15.14 5.52
N ALA A 192 10.20 14.29 5.49
CA ALA A 192 8.94 14.53 6.18
C ALA A 192 8.94 13.99 7.62
N ALA A 193 9.88 13.10 7.98
CA ALA A 193 9.98 12.43 9.28
C ALA A 193 10.72 13.28 10.33
#